data_AF-A0A1W9URF2-F1
#
_entry.id   AF-A0A1W9URF2-F1
#
_cell.length_a   1.000
_cell.length_b   1.000
_cell.length_c   1.000
_cell.angle_alpha   90.00
_cell.angle_beta   90.00
_cell.angle_gamma   90.00
#
_symmetry.space_group_name_H-M   'P 1'
#
loop_
_entity.id
_entity.type
_entity.pdbx_description
1 polymer ?
#
loop_
_entity_poly.entity_id
_entity_poly.type
_entity_poly.pdbx_seq_one_letter_code
_entity_poly.pdbx_strand_id
1 'polypeptide(L)' 'MYGASQPVSAVLLAPLTDPVPGLQSYLDSYLTPDVQQLDLDSWLGNSAVVTAQQSRCIAAIGAALRSDWS' A
#
# COMPACT_ATOMS: atom_id res chain seq x y z
N MET A 1 18.73 -8.40 -24.32
CA MET A 1 17.26 -8.49 -24.24
C MET A 1 16.85 -7.93 -22.89
N TYR A 2 16.27 -6.72 -22.87
CA TYR A 2 15.67 -6.16 -21.64
C TYR A 2 14.44 -7.03 -21.34
N GLY A 3 14.42 -7.69 -20.18
CA GLY A 3 13.27 -8.51 -19.77
C GLY A 3 12.00 -7.67 -19.86
N ALA A 4 10.99 -8.16 -20.58
CA ALA A 4 9.71 -7.48 -20.70
C ALA A 4 9.18 -7.24 -19.29
N SER A 5 9.19 -5.98 -18.84
CA SER A 5 8.59 -5.58 -17.59
C SER A 5 7.11 -5.97 -17.68
N GLN A 6 6.67 -6.91 -16.88
CA GLN A 6 5.26 -7.26 -16.83
C GLN A 6 4.48 -5.98 -16.51
N PRO A 7 3.37 -5.69 -17.22
CA PRO A 7 2.59 -4.50 -16.96
C PRO A 7 2.11 -4.55 -15.52
N VAL A 8 2.51 -3.54 -14.73
CA VAL A 8 1.98 -3.37 -13.37
C VAL A 8 0.49 -3.08 -13.51
N SER A 9 -0.37 -3.90 -12.90
CA SER A 9 -1.83 -3.75 -13.02
C SER A 9 -2.39 -2.66 -12.11
N ALA A 10 -1.81 -2.49 -10.93
CA ALA A 10 -2.23 -1.51 -9.94
C ALA A 10 -1.04 -1.07 -9.08
N VAL A 11 -1.09 0.18 -8.61
CA VAL A 11 -0.14 0.76 -7.65
C VAL A 11 -0.88 1.01 -6.34
N LEU A 12 -0.43 0.36 -5.27
CA LEU A 12 -1.00 0.53 -3.95
C LEU A 12 -0.17 1.53 -3.13
N LEU A 13 -0.83 2.55 -2.60
CA LEU A 13 -0.25 3.56 -1.74
C LEU A 13 -0.44 3.17 -0.28
N ALA A 14 0.67 2.83 0.37
CA ALA A 14 0.69 2.65 1.82
C ALA A 14 0.24 3.94 2.55
N PRO A 15 -0.51 3.83 3.66
CA PRO A 15 -0.84 4.98 4.48
C PRO A 15 0.43 5.67 4.97
N LEU A 16 0.43 6.99 4.91
CA LEU A 16 1.53 7.85 5.35
C LEU A 16 1.16 8.48 6.69
N THR A 17 2.12 8.62 7.60
CA THR A 17 1.90 9.33 8.87
C THR A 17 1.58 10.80 8.63
N ASP A 18 2.24 11.41 7.65
CA ASP A 18 1.97 12.77 7.18
C ASP A 18 1.58 12.68 5.69
N PRO A 19 0.29 12.89 5.34
CA PRO A 19 -0.16 12.74 3.97
C PRO A 19 0.34 13.91 3.11
N VAL A 20 0.93 13.58 1.95
CA VAL A 20 1.36 14.60 0.99
C VAL A 20 0.14 15.05 0.17
N PRO A 21 -0.29 16.33 0.28
CA PRO A 21 -1.46 16.82 -0.42
C PRO A 21 -1.27 16.74 -1.93
N GLY A 22 -2.26 16.18 -2.63
CA GLY A 22 -2.24 16.03 -4.09
C GLY A 22 -1.38 14.87 -4.62
N LEU A 23 -0.73 14.08 -3.75
CA LEU A 23 0.10 12.95 -4.18
C LEU A 23 -0.68 11.93 -5.01
N GLN A 24 -1.88 11.55 -4.57
CA GLN A 24 -2.69 10.58 -5.31
C GLN A 24 -3.06 11.12 -6.69
N SER A 25 -3.56 12.36 -6.78
CA SER A 25 -3.90 12.99 -8.07
C SER A 25 -2.69 13.15 -8.99
N TYR A 26 -1.52 13.45 -8.44
CA TYR A 26 -0.28 13.48 -9.19
C TYR A 26 0.03 12.10 -9.77
N LEU A 27 0.02 11.06 -8.93
CA LEU A 27 0.31 9.69 -9.37
C LEU A 27 -0.70 9.20 -10.41
N ASP A 28 -1.99 9.46 -10.21
CA ASP A 28 -3.07 9.13 -11.15
C ASP A 28 -2.87 9.81 -12.53
N SER A 29 -2.30 11.02 -12.55
CA SER A 29 -2.04 11.75 -13.80
C SER A 29 -0.84 11.20 -14.59
N TYR A 30 0.12 10.54 -13.93
CA TYR A 30 1.40 10.16 -14.54
C TYR A 30 1.63 8.64 -14.60
N LEU A 31 0.90 7.86 -13.83
CA LEU A 31 0.95 6.41 -13.85
C LEU A 31 -0.25 5.90 -14.64
N THR A 32 0.02 5.11 -15.69
CA THR A 32 -1.01 4.36 -16.41
C THR A 32 -1.78 3.35 -15.54
N PRO A 33 -1.18 2.64 -14.55
CA PRO A 33 -1.94 1.73 -13.70
C PRO A 33 -2.84 2.45 -12.69
N ASP A 34 -3.92 1.77 -12.28
CA ASP A 34 -4.85 2.24 -11.24
C ASP A 34 -4.11 2.48 -9.91
N VAL A 35 -4.22 3.69 -9.36
CA VAL A 35 -3.55 4.09 -8.12
C VAL A 35 -4.53 4.07 -6.95
N GLN A 36 -4.39 3.09 -6.06
CA GLN A 36 -5.31 2.87 -4.95
C GLN A 36 -4.63 3.12 -3.61
N GLN A 37 -5.35 3.65 -2.63
CA GLN A 37 -4.85 3.65 -1.26
C GLN A 37 -5.00 2.25 -0.65
N LEU A 38 -3.97 1.81 0.06
CA LEU A 38 -4.03 0.59 0.83
C LEU A 38 -4.92 0.80 2.06
N ASP A 39 -6.05 0.11 2.08
CA ASP A 39 -6.96 0.07 3.21
C ASP A 39 -6.70 -1.19 4.04
N LEU A 40 -5.92 -1.06 5.10
CA LEU A 40 -5.62 -2.20 5.99
C LEU A 40 -6.86 -2.67 6.77
N ASP A 41 -7.84 -1.79 7.01
CA ASP A 41 -9.02 -2.15 7.80
C ASP A 41 -9.90 -3.15 7.06
N SER A 42 -10.10 -2.90 5.77
CA SER A 42 -10.81 -3.82 4.86
C SER A 42 -10.14 -5.19 4.79
N TRP A 43 -8.80 -5.25 4.87
CA TRP A 43 -8.03 -6.48 4.71
C TRP A 43 -7.91 -7.29 6.01
N LEU A 44 -7.83 -6.61 7.16
CA LEU A 44 -7.66 -7.24 8.48
C LEU A 44 -9.00 -7.53 9.17
N GLY A 45 -10.12 -7.12 8.59
CA GLY A 45 -11.46 -7.40 9.10
C GLY A 45 -11.85 -6.52 10.29
N ASN A 46 -11.94 -5.20 10.07
CA ASN A 46 -12.41 -4.20 11.04
C ASN A 46 -11.50 -4.07 12.27
N SER A 47 -10.21 -3.88 12.01
CA SER A 47 -9.22 -3.59 13.03
C SER A 47 -9.26 -2.08 13.26
N ALA A 48 -9.83 -1.62 14.38
CA ALA A 48 -10.02 -0.19 14.75
C ALA A 48 -8.70 0.62 14.92
N VAL A 49 -7.77 0.48 13.99
CA VAL A 49 -6.43 1.02 13.96
C VAL A 49 -6.50 2.32 13.18
N VAL A 50 -6.23 3.42 13.88
CA VAL A 50 -6.19 4.77 13.30
C VAL A 50 -5.18 4.83 12.15
N THR A 51 -5.48 5.55 11.07
CA THR A 51 -4.66 5.63 9.84
C THR A 51 -3.19 5.96 10.10
N ALA A 52 -2.88 6.80 11.08
CA ALA A 52 -1.50 7.15 11.44
C ALA A 52 -0.70 5.98 12.04
N GLN A 53 -1.39 5.01 12.66
CA GLN A 53 -0.79 3.78 13.16
C GLN A 53 -0.62 2.76 12.03
N GLN A 54 -1.58 2.72 11.09
CA GLN A 54 -1.54 1.84 9.91
C GLN A 54 -0.27 2.03 9.06
N SER A 55 0.26 3.26 8.97
CA SER A 55 1.50 3.55 8.23
C SER A 55 2.72 2.77 8.72
N ARG A 56 2.71 2.34 9.99
CA ARG A 56 3.78 1.55 10.61
C ARG A 56 3.48 0.05 10.59
N CYS A 57 2.22 -0.33 10.33
CA CYS A 57 1.77 -1.70 10.45
C CYS A 57 2.22 -2.58 9.29
N ILE A 58 2.38 -2.08 8.06
CA ILE A 58 2.72 -2.91 6.89
C ILE A 58 4.00 -3.73 7.13
N ALA A 59 5.06 -3.08 7.60
CA ALA A 59 6.32 -3.76 7.87
C ALA A 59 6.18 -4.79 9.00
N ALA A 60 5.40 -4.47 10.03
CA ALA A 60 5.12 -5.37 11.15
C ALA A 60 4.27 -6.58 10.72
N ILE A 61 3.25 -6.38 9.88
CA ILE A 61 2.43 -7.44 9.28
C ILE A 61 3.32 -8.35 8.43
N GLY A 62 4.17 -7.79 7.57
CA GLY A 62 5.11 -8.58 6.76
C GLY A 62 6.07 -9.40 7.62
N ALA A 63 6.55 -8.84 8.74
CA ALA A 63 7.38 -9.57 9.69
C ALA A 63 6.61 -10.71 10.40
N ALA A 64 5.37 -10.46 10.81
CA ALA A 64 4.52 -11.47 11.46
C ALA A 64 4.16 -12.63 10.53
N LEU A 65 3.81 -12.34 9.27
CA LEU A 65 3.50 -13.36 8.26
C LEU A 65 4.69 -14.28 7.98
N ARG A 66 5.93 -13.78 8.09
CA ARG A 66 7.12 -14.63 7.97
C ARG A 66 7.20 -15.66 9.10
N SER A 67 6.80 -15.29 10.31
CA SER A 67 6.86 -16.17 11.49
C SER A 67 5.81 -17.28 11.47
N ASP A 68 4.70 -17.10 10.74
CA ASP A 68 3.63 -18.09 10.62
C ASP A 68 3.98 -19.25 9.67
N TRP A 69 5.05 -19.08 8.87
CA TRP A 69 5.54 -20.06 7.89
C TRP A 69 6.75 -20.88 8.37
N SER A 70 7.10 -20.81 9.66
CA SER A 70 8.13 -21.64 10.31
C SER A 70 7.51 -22.67 11.25
#